data_AF-A0A1G4A6R3-F1
#
_entry.id   AF-A0A1G4A6R3-F1
#
_cell.length_a   1.000
_cell.length_b   1.000
_cell.length_c   1.000
_cell.angle_alpha   90.00
_cell.angle_beta   90.00
_cell.angle_gamma   90.00
#
_symmetry.space_group_name_H-M   'P 1'
#
loop_
_entity.id
_entity.type
_entity.pdbx_description
1 polymer ?
#
loop_
_entity_poly.entity_id
_entity_poly.type
_entity_poly.pdbx_seq_one_letter_code
_entity_poly.pdbx_strand_id
1 'polypeptide(L)' 'MHGIAHRRHGRRAVRHPRYRLPVAQAGDQIEFLINRKTAKTLGLGIPQELLLQADKVIE' A
#
# COMPACT_ATOMS: atom_id res chain seq x y z
N MET A 1 -15.73 50.52 -34.51
CA MET A 1 -14.35 50.40 -34.00
C MET A 1 -14.29 49.21 -33.06
N HIS A 2 -13.56 48.16 -33.47
CA HIS A 2 -13.51 46.85 -32.84
C HIS A 2 -12.56 46.86 -31.63
N GLY A 3 -13.09 46.58 -30.43
CA GLY A 3 -12.29 46.30 -29.24
C GLY A 3 -12.42 44.82 -28.88
N ILE A 4 -11.52 43.99 -29.43
CA ILE A 4 -11.53 42.54 -29.26
C ILE A 4 -11.04 42.25 -27.84
N ALA A 5 -11.96 41.93 -26.93
CA ALA A 5 -11.63 41.47 -25.60
C ALA A 5 -10.90 40.12 -25.70
N HIS A 6 -9.59 40.14 -25.48
CA HIS A 6 -8.77 38.94 -25.36
C HIS A 6 -9.21 38.12 -24.13
N ARG A 7 -10.16 37.22 -24.35
CA ARG A 7 -10.63 36.24 -23.37
C ARG A 7 -9.51 35.21 -23.18
N ARG A 8 -8.64 35.41 -22.19
CA ARG A 8 -7.63 34.41 -21.80
C ARG A 8 -8.36 33.21 -21.18
N HIS A 9 -8.73 32.23 -22.01
CA HIS A 9 -9.12 30.92 -21.54
C HIS A 9 -7.88 30.14 -21.08
N GLY A 10 -7.36 30.52 -19.91
CA GLY A 10 -6.54 29.60 -19.13
C GLY A 10 -7.44 28.45 -18.69
N ARG A 11 -7.33 27.29 -19.35
CA ARG A 11 -7.88 26.04 -18.81
C ARG A 11 -7.11 25.75 -17.52
N ARG A 12 -7.64 26.23 -16.38
CA ARG A 12 -7.17 25.80 -15.06
C ARG A 12 -7.36 24.29 -15.02
N ALA A 13 -6.26 23.55 -15.02
CA ALA A 13 -6.29 22.15 -14.66
C ALA A 13 -6.87 22.09 -13.23
N VAL A 14 -8.14 21.70 -13.13
CA VAL A 14 -8.81 21.50 -11.84
C VAL A 14 -8.13 20.29 -11.24
N ARG A 15 -7.12 20.52 -10.39
CA ARG A 15 -6.52 19.47 -9.58
C ARG A 15 -7.65 18.89 -8.74
N HIS A 16 -8.09 17.70 -9.12
CA HIS A 16 -9.06 16.97 -8.33
C HIS A 16 -8.37 16.63 -7.02
N PRO A 17 -8.93 17.09 -5.91
CA PRO A 17 -8.31 16.87 -4.64
C PRO A 17 -8.28 15.37 -4.32
N ARG A 18 -7.12 14.90 -3.84
CA ARG A 18 -6.91 13.48 -3.47
C ARG A 18 -7.85 12.98 -2.37
N TYR A 19 -8.60 13.86 -1.71
CA TYR A 19 -9.57 13.52 -0.66
C TYR A 19 -10.90 12.94 -1.17
N ARG A 20 -11.10 12.75 -2.49
CA ARG A 20 -12.34 12.20 -3.05
C ARG A 20 -12.21 10.78 -3.62
N LEU A 21 -11.03 10.17 -3.51
CA LEU A 21 -10.82 8.79 -3.90
C LEU A 21 -11.12 7.88 -2.70
N PRO A 22 -11.81 6.74 -2.90
CA PRO A 22 -11.96 5.75 -1.85
C PRO A 22 -10.57 5.24 -1.43
N VAL A 23 -10.39 5.04 -0.12
CA VAL A 23 -9.18 4.41 0.40
C VAL A 23 -9.20 2.95 -0.04
N ALA A 24 -8.16 2.53 -0.77
CA ALA A 24 -7.97 1.12 -1.09
C ALA A 24 -7.60 0.38 0.20
N GLN A 25 -8.38 -0.65 0.54
CA GLN A 25 -7.95 -1.63 1.51
C GLN A 25 -7.06 -2.64 0.80
N ALA A 26 -5.94 -3.01 1.41
CA ALA A 26 -5.27 -4.24 1.03
C ALA A 26 -6.31 -5.37 1.18
N GLY A 27 -6.52 -6.14 0.11
CA GLY A 27 -7.56 -7.18 0.11
C GLY A 27 -7.28 -8.27 1.15
N ASP A 28 -8.16 -9.27 1.23
CA ASP A 28 -8.10 -10.36 2.23
C ASP A 28 -6.89 -11.30 2.09
N GLN A 29 -5.94 -10.97 1.22
CA GLN A 29 -4.69 -11.72 1.05
C GLN A 29 -3.71 -11.29 2.14
N ILE A 30 -3.69 -12.08 3.22
CA ILE A 30 -2.72 -12.00 4.29
C ILE A 30 -1.71 -13.13 4.09
N GLU A 31 -0.43 -12.78 4.08
CA GLU A 31 0.67 -13.76 4.05
C GLU A 31 1.18 -14.03 5.47
N PHE A 32 1.35 -15.30 5.81
CA PHE A 32 1.93 -15.74 7.06
C PHE A 32 3.43 -15.99 6.92
N LEU A 33 4.25 -15.05 7.40
CA LEU A 33 5.71 -15.15 7.38
C LEU A 33 6.30 -15.40 8.77
N ILE A 34 7.28 -16.30 8.83
CA ILE A 34 8.03 -16.61 10.06
C ILE A 34 9.49 -16.20 9.90
N ASN A 35 9.99 -15.36 10.81
CA ASN A 35 11.41 -15.03 10.91
C ASN A 35 12.12 -16.01 11.86
N ARG A 36 12.77 -17.02 11.30
CA ARG A 36 13.41 -18.10 12.06
C ARG A 36 14.65 -17.61 12.80
N LYS A 37 15.39 -16.66 12.22
CA LYS A 37 16.55 -16.03 12.87
C LYS A 37 16.15 -15.32 14.15
N THR A 38 15.12 -14.48 14.08
CA THR A 38 14.62 -13.74 15.24
C THR A 38 14.11 -14.67 16.31
N ALA A 39 13.33 -15.70 15.96
CA ALA A 39 12.86 -16.69 16.93
C ALA A 39 14.02 -17.38 17.67
N LYS A 40 15.06 -17.82 16.93
CA LYS A 40 16.26 -18.42 17.52
C LYS A 40 17.01 -17.46 18.43
N THR A 41 17.19 -16.20 18.03
CA THR A 41 17.85 -15.17 18.86
C THR A 41 17.07 -14.89 20.15
N LEU A 42 15.74 -14.96 20.10
CA LEU A 42 14.88 -14.79 21.27
C LEU A 42 14.73 -16.06 22.11
N GLY A 43 15.36 -17.18 21.73
CA GLY A 43 15.23 -18.46 22.44
C GLY A 43 13.85 -19.11 22.28
N LEU A 44 13.09 -18.72 21.24
CA LEU A 44 11.77 -19.27 20.96
C LEU A 44 11.88 -20.51 20.06
N GLY A 45 11.30 -21.62 20.51
CA GLY A 45 11.02 -22.77 19.66
C GLY A 45 9.79 -22.48 18.79
N ILE A 46 9.90 -22.69 17.48
CA ILE A 46 8.76 -22.57 16.57
C ILE A 46 8.15 -23.96 16.39
N PRO A 47 6.88 -24.19 16.75
CA PRO A 47 6.18 -25.44 16.49
C PRO A 47 6.19 -25.82 15.01
N GLN A 48 6.32 -27.12 14.72
CA GLN A 48 6.37 -27.62 13.35
C GLN A 48 5.08 -27.32 12.59
N GLU A 49 3.94 -27.33 13.28
CA GLU A 49 2.62 -27.03 12.73
C GLU A 49 2.56 -25.60 12.17
N LEU A 50 3.21 -24.63 12.83
CA LEU A 50 3.27 -23.25 12.35
C LEU A 50 4.19 -23.10 11.14
N LEU A 51 5.30 -23.85 11.10
CA LEU A 51 6.20 -23.84 9.94
C LEU A 51 5.52 -24.42 8.70
N LEU A 52 4.67 -25.44 8.86
CA LEU A 52 3.91 -26.05 7.77
C LEU A 52 2.83 -25.13 7.21
N GLN A 53 2.31 -24.21 8.03
CA GLN A 53 1.28 -23.25 7.63
C GLN A 53 1.86 -21.95 7.05
N ALA A 54 3.15 -21.67 7.25
CA ALA A 54 3.77 -20.45 6.79
C ALA A 54 3.89 -20.41 5.27
N ASP A 55 3.44 -19.31 4.67
CA ASP A 55 3.68 -19.03 3.25
C ASP A 55 5.18 -18.83 2.99
N LYS A 56 5.90 -18.32 4.00
CA LYS A 56 7.35 -18.13 3.90
C LYS A 56 8.05 -18.20 5.25
N VAL A 57 9.20 -18.89 5.26
CA VAL A 57 10.17 -18.81 6.34
C VAL A 57 11.36 -17.98 5.89
N ILE A 58 11.77 -17.03 6.71
CA ILE A 58 12.91 -16.15 6.49
C ILE A 58 14.03 -16.56 7.47
N GLU A 59 15.24 -16.68 6.93
CA GLU A 59 16.42 -17.27 7.58
C GLU A 59 17.42 -16.26 8.17
#